data_AF-S9RK86-F1
#
_entry.id   AF-S9RK86-F1
#
_cell.length_a   1.000
_cell.length_b   1.000
_cell.length_c   1.000
_cell.angle_alpha   90.00
_cell.angle_beta   90.00
_cell.angle_gamma   90.00
#
_symmetry.space_group_name_H-M   'P 1'
#
loop_
_entity.id
_entity.type
_entity.pdbx_description
1 polymer ?
#
loop_
_entity_poly.entity_id
_entity_poly.type
_entity_poly.pdbx_seq_one_letter_code
_entity_poly.pdbx_strand_id
1 'polypeptide(L)'
;MCLTEEDLQKFHDEHFGKVAVQCWENAFLQPPVDLNVSYPYNENPTFSAVERYPDGSIRTLTDEQISYFRESELRELEWKREKEQFMQEKEKAAKAHAQTSIAASVPESEPNIPMCLQESLPLDSYRNLYGYSYHDILELEQILDNSFQKFTAVRTKYWPSIPIRS
;
A
#
# COMPACT_ATOMS: atom_id res chain seq x y z
N MET A 1 4.65 -4.98 39.40
CA MET A 1 3.30 -4.40 39.26
C MET A 1 2.46 -5.42 38.51
N CYS A 2 1.38 -5.90 39.12
CA CYS A 2 0.44 -6.80 38.45
C CYS A 2 -0.76 -5.94 38.02
N LEU A 3 -1.16 -6.08 36.77
CA LEU A 3 -2.40 -5.48 36.27
C LEU A 3 -3.58 -6.14 36.98
N THR A 4 -4.45 -5.33 37.58
CA THR A 4 -5.69 -5.79 38.21
C THR A 4 -6.86 -5.63 37.26
N GLU A 5 -7.97 -6.32 37.52
CA GLU A 5 -9.20 -6.21 36.73
C GLU A 5 -9.75 -4.78 36.72
N GLU A 6 -9.62 -4.07 37.85
CA GLU A 6 -10.01 -2.67 37.99
C GLU A 6 -9.19 -1.74 37.08
N ASP A 7 -7.90 -2.05 36.85
CA ASP A 7 -7.05 -1.28 35.95
C ASP A 7 -7.48 -1.45 34.49
N LEU A 8 -7.90 -2.66 34.11
CA LEU A 8 -8.41 -2.95 32.78
C LEU A 8 -9.76 -2.26 32.54
N GLN A 9 -10.63 -2.24 33.54
CA GLN A 9 -11.94 -1.58 33.43
C GLN A 9 -11.79 -0.06 33.32
N LYS A 10 -10.89 0.56 34.10
CA LYS A 10 -10.57 1.98 33.94
C LYS A 10 -9.99 2.30 32.56
N PHE A 11 -9.05 1.49 32.07
CA PHE A 11 -8.50 1.66 30.73
C PHE A 11 -9.61 1.58 29.67
N HIS A 12 -10.51 0.59 29.80
CA HIS A 12 -11.63 0.41 28.88
C HIS A 12 -12.57 1.63 28.88
N ASP A 13 -12.96 2.13 30.05
CA ASP A 13 -13.87 3.28 30.17
C ASP A 13 -13.24 4.60 29.72
N GLU A 14 -11.92 4.76 29.85
CA GLU A 14 -11.18 5.95 29.40
C GLU A 14 -10.96 5.97 27.89
N HIS A 15 -10.74 4.81 27.26
CA HIS A 15 -10.37 4.71 25.85
C HIS A 15 -11.56 4.41 24.92
N PHE A 16 -12.57 3.68 25.39
CA PHE A 16 -13.74 3.34 24.59
C PHE A 16 -14.95 4.18 25.00
N GLY A 17 -15.32 5.10 24.12
CA GLY A 17 -16.57 5.85 24.28
C GLY A 17 -17.79 4.93 24.23
N LYS A 18 -18.84 5.26 25.00
CA LYS A 18 -20.09 4.49 25.08
C LYS A 18 -20.71 4.18 23.71
N VAL A 19 -20.50 5.06 22.72
CA VAL A 19 -20.96 4.86 21.33
C VAL A 19 -20.21 3.71 20.64
N ALA A 20 -18.90 3.59 20.85
CA ALA A 20 -18.11 2.51 20.27
C ALA A 20 -18.47 1.14 20.86
N VAL A 21 -18.75 1.11 22.17
CA VAL A 21 -19.24 -0.10 22.86
C VAL A 21 -20.59 -0.52 22.30
N GLN A 22 -21.53 0.42 22.13
CA GLN A 22 -22.84 0.14 21.52
C GLN A 22 -22.74 -0.34 20.07
N CYS A 23 -21.82 0.20 19.26
CA CYS A 23 -21.57 -0.30 17.92
C CYS A 23 -21.08 -1.75 17.94
N TRP A 24 -20.20 -2.08 18.88
CA TRP A 24 -19.69 -3.44 19.04
C TRP A 24 -20.80 -4.41 19.48
N GLU A 25 -21.61 -4.03 20.47
CA GLU A 25 -22.75 -4.84 20.91
C GLU A 25 -23.75 -5.08 19.75
N ASN A 26 -24.02 -4.05 18.96
CA ASN A 26 -24.91 -4.18 17.80
C ASN A 26 -24.34 -5.06 16.68
N ALA A 27 -23.02 -5.06 16.49
CA ALA A 27 -22.36 -5.84 15.44
C ALA A 27 -22.19 -7.31 15.81
N PHE A 28 -21.96 -7.63 17.09
CA PHE A 28 -21.55 -8.97 17.52
C PHE A 28 -22.55 -9.69 18.44
N LEU A 29 -23.41 -8.95 19.16
CA LEU A 29 -24.37 -9.53 20.10
C LEU A 29 -25.81 -9.53 19.57
N GLN A 30 -26.08 -8.91 18.42
CA GLN A 30 -27.38 -9.10 17.78
C GLN A 30 -27.48 -10.53 17.24
N PRO A 31 -28.62 -11.22 17.45
CA PRO A 31 -28.89 -12.47 16.74
C PRO A 31 -28.75 -12.18 15.24
N PRO A 32 -28.19 -13.12 14.45
CA PRO A 32 -28.05 -12.90 13.02
C PRO A 32 -29.42 -12.51 12.48
N VAL A 33 -29.54 -11.25 12.05
CA VAL A 33 -30.67 -10.85 11.24
C VAL A 33 -30.60 -11.79 10.06
N ASP A 34 -31.65 -12.59 9.86
CA ASP A 34 -31.82 -13.45 8.70
C ASP A 34 -31.76 -12.55 7.46
N LEU A 35 -30.54 -12.25 7.03
CA LEU A 35 -30.22 -11.92 5.67
C LEU A 35 -30.63 -13.18 4.94
N ASN A 36 -31.88 -13.16 4.50
CA ASN A 36 -32.46 -14.04 3.51
C ASN A 36 -31.69 -13.82 2.20
N VAL A 37 -30.40 -14.16 2.24
CA VAL A 37 -29.63 -14.56 1.09
C VAL A 37 -30.27 -15.89 0.73
N SER A 38 -31.32 -15.78 -0.07
CA SER A 38 -31.84 -16.89 -0.85
C SER A 38 -30.68 -17.39 -1.71
N TYR A 39 -29.87 -18.26 -1.13
CA TYR A 39 -29.23 -19.30 -1.90
C TYR A 39 -30.39 -20.04 -2.57
N PRO A 40 -30.39 -20.23 -3.90
CA PRO A 40 -31.32 -21.15 -4.50
C PRO A 40 -30.93 -22.55 -4.00
N TYR A 41 -31.49 -22.93 -2.86
CA TYR A 41 -31.58 -24.30 -2.43
C TYR A 41 -32.50 -24.97 -3.44
N ASN A 42 -31.87 -25.56 -4.46
CA ASN A 42 -32.55 -26.32 -5.48
C ASN A 42 -33.08 -27.58 -4.80
N GLU A 43 -34.32 -27.50 -4.31
CA GLU A 43 -35.11 -28.61 -3.82
C GLU A 43 -35.44 -29.55 -4.99
N ASN A 44 -34.46 -30.33 -5.41
CA ASN A 44 -34.66 -31.54 -6.19
C ASN A 44 -33.85 -32.65 -5.54
N PRO A 45 -34.42 -33.39 -4.57
CA PRO A 45 -33.81 -34.59 -4.04
C PRO A 45 -34.05 -35.74 -5.03
N THR A 46 -33.56 -35.60 -6.25
CA THR A 46 -33.15 -36.80 -6.98
C THR A 46 -31.86 -37.20 -6.30
N PHE A 47 -31.85 -38.36 -5.65
CA PHE A 47 -30.65 -39.00 -5.12
C PHE A 47 -29.55 -38.97 -6.20
N SER A 48 -28.75 -37.91 -6.20
CA SER A 48 -27.53 -37.81 -6.97
C SER A 48 -26.69 -38.98 -6.50
N ALA A 49 -26.43 -39.91 -7.42
CA ALA A 49 -25.65 -41.10 -7.15
C ALA A 49 -24.35 -40.62 -6.49
N VAL A 50 -24.16 -40.98 -5.22
CA VAL A 50 -22.95 -40.69 -4.46
C VAL A 50 -21.76 -41.12 -5.31
N GLU A 51 -21.02 -40.16 -5.85
CA GLU A 51 -19.89 -40.48 -6.70
C GLU A 51 -18.87 -41.23 -5.84
N ARG A 52 -18.35 -42.34 -6.37
CA ARG A 52 -17.36 -43.15 -5.67
C ARG A 52 -16.04 -43.05 -6.42
N TYR A 53 -14.94 -43.04 -5.67
CA TYR A 53 -13.63 -43.30 -6.23
C TYR A 53 -13.57 -44.74 -6.77
N PRO A 54 -12.61 -45.08 -7.66
CA PRO A 54 -12.48 -46.42 -8.23
C PRO A 54 -12.28 -47.56 -7.21
N ASP A 55 -11.86 -47.21 -5.99
CA ASP A 55 -11.70 -48.09 -4.83
C ASP A 55 -13.02 -48.33 -4.05
N GLY A 56 -14.12 -47.66 -4.45
CA GLY A 56 -15.44 -47.76 -3.82
C GLY A 56 -15.67 -46.76 -2.67
N SER A 57 -14.65 -45.97 -2.32
CA SER A 57 -14.74 -44.92 -1.30
C SER A 57 -15.70 -43.82 -1.76
N ILE A 58 -16.56 -43.37 -0.85
CA ILE A 58 -17.53 -42.31 -1.13
C ILE A 58 -16.79 -40.98 -1.32
N ARG A 59 -17.03 -40.29 -2.43
CA ARG A 59 -16.56 -38.91 -2.61
C ARG A 59 -17.37 -38.00 -1.70
N THR A 60 -16.66 -37.32 -0.81
CA THR A 60 -17.23 -36.32 0.11
C THR A 60 -17.16 -34.90 -0.45
N LEU A 61 -16.29 -34.68 -1.43
CA LEU A 61 -16.08 -33.39 -2.10
C LEU A 61 -16.32 -33.53 -3.60
N THR A 62 -16.91 -32.49 -4.19
CA THR A 62 -17.06 -32.38 -5.64
C THR A 62 -15.75 -31.97 -6.31
N ASP A 63 -15.61 -32.22 -7.60
CA ASP A 63 -14.40 -31.83 -8.36
C ASP A 63 -14.15 -30.31 -8.31
N GLU A 64 -15.20 -29.49 -8.25
CA GLU A 64 -15.12 -28.03 -8.07
C GLU A 64 -14.63 -27.64 -6.66
N GLN A 65 -15.05 -28.35 -5.62
CA GLN A 65 -14.52 -28.13 -4.27
C GLN A 65 -13.05 -28.51 -4.20
N ILE A 66 -12.67 -29.61 -4.85
CA ILE A 66 -11.28 -30.06 -4.94
C ILE A 66 -10.44 -29.05 -5.73
N SER A 67 -10.97 -28.45 -6.80
CA SER A 67 -10.25 -27.44 -7.58
C SER A 67 -9.94 -26.20 -6.75
N TYR A 68 -10.87 -25.75 -5.90
CA TYR A 68 -10.64 -24.62 -5.00
C TYR A 68 -9.47 -24.86 -4.03
N PHE A 69 -9.37 -26.05 -3.44
CA PHE A 69 -8.25 -26.38 -2.55
C PHE A 69 -6.93 -26.47 -3.29
N ARG A 70 -6.95 -27.04 -4.50
CA ARG A 70 -5.76 -27.11 -5.36
C ARG A 70 -5.27 -25.72 -5.76
N GLU A 71 -6.17 -24.82 -6.15
CA GLU A 71 -5.83 -23.44 -6.47
C GLU A 71 -5.28 -22.69 -5.25
N SER A 72 -5.88 -22.91 -4.08
CA SER A 72 -5.41 -22.33 -2.82
C SER A 72 -4.00 -22.80 -2.45
N GLU A 73 -3.70 -24.10 -2.64
CA GLU A 73 -2.37 -24.66 -2.41
C GLU A 73 -1.33 -24.07 -3.37
N LEU A 74 -1.65 -23.99 -4.66
CA LEU A 74 -0.76 -23.40 -5.66
C LEU A 74 -0.45 -21.93 -5.35
N ARG A 75 -1.48 -21.16 -5.00
CA ARG A 75 -1.32 -19.75 -4.62
C ARG A 75 -0.42 -19.58 -3.39
N GLU A 76 -0.56 -20.46 -2.39
CA GLU A 76 0.29 -20.42 -1.20
C GLU A 76 1.76 -20.73 -1.53
N LEU A 77 2.02 -21.68 -2.45
CA LEU A 77 3.37 -21.98 -2.91
C LEU A 77 4.00 -20.82 -3.68
N GLU A 78 3.23 -20.14 -4.52
CA GLU A 78 3.69 -18.94 -5.24
C GLU A 78 4.03 -17.81 -4.27
N TRP A 79 3.14 -17.51 -3.33
CA TRP A 79 3.39 -16.52 -2.28
C TRP A 79 4.68 -16.82 -1.53
N LYS A 80 4.89 -18.08 -1.10
CA LYS A 80 6.11 -18.49 -0.37
C LYS A 80 7.36 -18.24 -1.21
N ARG A 81 7.32 -18.56 -2.50
CA ARG A 81 8.44 -18.34 -3.43
C ARG A 81 8.75 -16.86 -3.60
N GLU A 82 7.73 -16.03 -3.82
CA GLU A 82 7.90 -14.57 -3.96
C GLU A 82 8.47 -13.95 -2.69
N LYS A 83 7.95 -14.37 -1.52
CA LYS A 83 8.44 -13.89 -0.23
C LYS A 83 9.91 -14.27 0.00
N GLU A 84 10.30 -15.48 -0.37
CA GLU A 84 11.69 -15.93 -0.24
C GLU A 84 12.62 -15.16 -1.19
N GLN A 85 12.21 -14.94 -2.43
CA GLN A 85 12.95 -14.13 -3.40
C GLN A 85 13.14 -12.69 -2.90
N PHE A 86 12.08 -12.05 -2.41
CA PHE A 86 12.14 -10.71 -1.85
C PHE A 86 13.12 -10.61 -0.67
N MET A 87 13.10 -11.60 0.23
CA MET A 87 14.04 -11.64 1.36
C MET A 87 15.49 -11.82 0.89
N GLN A 88 15.75 -12.67 -0.11
CA GLN A 88 17.08 -12.86 -0.68
C GLN A 88 17.58 -11.60 -1.40
N GLU A 89 16.72 -10.90 -2.14
CA GLU A 89 17.07 -9.64 -2.80
C GLU A 89 17.41 -8.55 -1.79
N LYS A 90 16.61 -8.44 -0.72
CA LYS A 90 16.87 -7.50 0.38
C LYS A 90 18.21 -7.80 1.07
N GLU A 91 18.53 -9.07 1.31
CA GLU A 91 19.81 -9.46 1.90
C GLU A 91 20.99 -9.18 0.96
N LYS A 92 20.84 -9.43 -0.34
CA LYS A 92 21.85 -9.08 -1.36
C LYS A 92 22.07 -7.57 -1.44
N ALA A 93 21.00 -6.78 -1.42
CA ALA A 93 21.08 -5.31 -1.41
C ALA A 93 21.77 -4.79 -0.14
N ALA A 94 21.46 -5.37 1.03
CA ALA A 94 22.12 -5.02 2.29
C ALA A 94 23.61 -5.37 2.29
N LYS A 95 24.00 -6.54 1.76
CA LYS A 95 25.40 -6.94 1.61
C LYS A 95 26.15 -6.08 0.60
N ALA A 96 25.51 -5.72 -0.52
CA ALA A 96 26.07 -4.80 -1.50
C ALA A 96 26.32 -3.42 -0.85
N HIS A 97 25.35 -2.86 -0.13
CA HIS A 97 25.50 -1.59 0.58
C HIS A 97 26.62 -1.63 1.65
N ALA A 98 26.77 -2.75 2.36
CA ALA A 98 27.84 -2.91 3.34
C ALA A 98 29.23 -3.05 2.68
N GLN A 99 29.31 -3.64 1.48
CA GLN A 99 30.55 -3.73 0.71
C GLN A 99 30.93 -2.39 0.09
N THR A 100 29.97 -1.60 -0.42
CA THR A 100 30.24 -0.22 -0.84
C THR A 100 30.69 0.65 0.31
N SER A 101 30.14 0.51 1.53
CA SER A 101 30.57 1.34 2.67
C SER A 101 31.99 1.01 3.18
N ILE A 102 32.49 -0.21 2.94
CA ILE A 102 33.89 -0.58 3.28
C ILE A 102 34.86 -0.13 2.17
N ALA A 103 34.44 -0.15 0.90
CA ALA A 103 35.28 0.30 -0.24
C ALA A 103 35.24 1.82 -0.48
N ALA A 104 34.31 2.55 0.13
CA ALA A 104 34.06 3.97 -0.10
C ALA A 104 34.60 4.90 0.99
N SER A 105 35.77 4.62 1.59
CA SER A 105 36.51 5.67 2.33
C SER A 105 37.21 6.65 1.37
N VAL A 106 36.48 7.07 0.33
CA VAL A 106 36.81 8.23 -0.49
C VAL A 106 35.99 9.37 0.10
N PRO A 107 36.60 10.52 0.44
CA PRO A 107 35.84 11.66 0.93
C PRO A 107 34.72 11.98 -0.06
N GLU A 108 33.50 12.15 0.45
CA GLU A 108 32.33 12.43 -0.37
C GLU A 108 32.63 13.61 -1.31
N SER A 109 32.54 13.39 -2.62
CA SER A 109 32.56 14.48 -3.58
C SER A 109 31.35 15.36 -3.32
N GLU A 110 31.51 16.68 -3.43
CA GLU A 110 30.40 17.61 -3.26
C GLU A 110 29.17 17.16 -4.07
N PRO A 111 27.96 17.27 -3.49
CA PRO A 111 26.75 16.85 -4.18
C PRO A 111 26.69 17.53 -5.54
N ASN A 112 26.58 16.73 -6.60
CA ASN A 112 26.38 17.26 -7.95
C ASN A 112 24.94 17.78 -8.02
N ILE A 113 24.75 19.01 -7.54
CA ILE A 113 23.48 19.73 -7.65
C ILE A 113 23.48 20.31 -9.07
N PRO A 114 22.62 19.81 -9.99
CA PRO A 114 22.59 20.29 -11.38
C PRO A 114 22.21 21.78 -11.51
N MET A 115 21.81 22.43 -10.41
CA MET A 115 21.61 23.87 -10.32
C MET A 115 22.14 24.41 -8.99
N CYS A 116 23.10 25.32 -9.05
CA CYS A 116 23.46 26.14 -7.89
C CYS A 116 22.27 27.07 -7.56
N LEU A 117 21.59 26.83 -6.44
CA LEU A 117 20.46 27.65 -5.94
C LEU A 117 20.87 29.09 -5.59
N GLN A 118 22.16 29.41 -5.58
CA GLN A 118 22.68 30.71 -5.17
C GLN A 118 22.83 31.71 -6.34
N GLU A 119 22.83 31.24 -7.59
CA GLU A 119 23.03 32.09 -8.76
C GLU A 119 21.88 31.89 -9.76
N SER A 120 21.06 32.92 -9.94
CA SER A 120 20.06 32.95 -11.02
C SER A 120 20.78 32.87 -12.35
N LEU A 121 20.72 31.72 -13.02
CA LEU A 121 21.29 31.58 -14.35
C LEU A 121 20.53 32.48 -15.35
N PRO A 122 21.20 33.02 -16.38
CA PRO A 122 20.53 33.71 -17.47
C PRO A 122 19.46 32.83 -18.12
N LEU A 123 18.33 33.41 -18.55
CA LEU A 123 17.19 32.71 -19.17
C LEU A 123 17.60 31.72 -20.28
N ASP A 124 18.58 32.10 -21.10
CA ASP A 124 19.09 31.28 -22.20
C ASP A 124 19.77 29.97 -21.72
N SER A 125 20.31 29.97 -20.50
CA SER A 125 20.93 28.78 -19.89
C SER A 125 19.89 27.71 -19.58
N TYR A 126 18.70 28.11 -19.13
CA TYR A 126 17.60 27.17 -18.87
C TYR A 126 17.05 26.55 -20.15
N ARG A 127 17.05 27.31 -21.26
CA ARG A 127 16.67 26.79 -22.57
C ARG A 127 17.62 25.68 -23.03
N ASN A 128 18.92 25.83 -22.76
CA ASN A 128 19.91 24.80 -23.07
C ASN A 128 19.85 23.60 -22.10
N LEU A 129 19.53 23.84 -20.83
CA LEU A 129 19.45 22.79 -19.80
C LEU A 129 18.26 21.85 -20.02
N TYR A 130 17.08 22.43 -20.29
CA TYR A 130 15.84 21.66 -20.44
C TYR A 130 15.51 21.32 -21.90
N GLY A 131 16.17 21.95 -22.87
CA GLY A 131 16.01 21.66 -24.29
C GLY A 131 14.55 21.77 -24.74
N TYR A 132 13.99 20.66 -25.26
CA TYR A 132 12.60 20.62 -25.75
C TYR A 132 11.56 20.77 -24.64
N SER A 133 11.85 20.39 -23.39
CA SER A 133 10.89 20.48 -22.27
C SER A 133 10.85 21.86 -21.62
N TYR A 134 11.64 22.82 -22.11
CA TYR A 134 11.69 24.17 -21.55
C TYR A 134 10.32 24.86 -21.53
N HIS A 135 9.55 24.73 -22.62
CA HIS A 135 8.23 25.34 -22.74
C HIS A 135 7.21 24.66 -21.81
N ASP A 136 7.23 23.33 -21.74
CA ASP A 136 6.33 22.56 -20.87
C ASP A 136 6.57 22.90 -19.39
N ILE A 137 7.84 23.01 -18.98
CA ILE A 137 8.21 23.38 -17.61
C ILE A 137 7.73 24.80 -17.28
N LEU A 138 7.86 25.74 -18.21
CA LEU A 138 7.36 27.11 -18.02
C LEU A 138 5.84 27.16 -17.84
N GLU A 139 5.10 26.36 -18.60
CA GLU A 139 3.64 26.28 -18.50
C GLU A 139 3.21 25.67 -17.16
N LEU A 140 3.85 24.56 -16.76
CA LEU A 140 3.60 23.93 -15.47
C LEU A 140 3.85 24.86 -14.29
N GLU A 141 4.95 25.62 -14.33
CA GLU A 141 5.24 26.65 -13.32
C GLU A 141 4.13 27.71 -13.27
N GLN A 142 3.61 28.15 -14.42
CA GLN A 142 2.53 29.13 -14.45
C GLN A 142 1.21 28.59 -13.89
N ILE A 143 0.93 27.31 -14.11
CA ILE A 143 -0.24 26.63 -13.53
C ILE A 143 -0.07 26.57 -12.01
N LEU A 144 1.13 26.21 -11.53
CA LEU A 144 1.45 26.19 -10.10
C LEU A 144 1.30 27.59 -9.47
N ASP A 145 1.82 28.63 -10.12
CA ASP A 145 1.68 30.03 -9.71
C ASP A 145 0.22 30.42 -9.52
N ASN A 146 -0.60 30.13 -10.55
CA ASN A 146 -2.03 30.43 -10.53
C ASN A 146 -2.75 29.63 -9.43
N SER A 147 -2.38 28.37 -9.24
CA SER A 147 -2.97 27.53 -8.19
C SER A 147 -2.62 28.09 -6.80
N PHE A 148 -1.35 28.43 -6.57
CA PHE A 148 -0.86 28.94 -5.30
C PHE A 148 -1.52 30.28 -4.95
N GLN A 149 -1.62 31.21 -5.91
CA GLN A 149 -2.29 32.48 -5.72
C GLN A 149 -3.77 32.32 -5.37
N LYS A 150 -4.48 31.37 -6.01
CA LYS A 150 -5.87 31.05 -5.68
C LYS A 150 -6.04 30.56 -4.25
N PHE A 151 -5.13 29.71 -3.76
CA PHE A 151 -5.27 29.09 -2.44
C PHE A 151 -4.79 29.98 -1.29
N THR A 152 -3.73 30.76 -1.50
CA THR A 152 -3.10 31.47 -0.38
C THR A 152 -3.61 32.89 -0.21
N ALA A 153 -4.16 33.54 -1.25
CA ALA A 153 -4.51 34.97 -1.26
C ALA A 153 -3.36 35.91 -0.83
N VAL A 154 -2.14 35.38 -0.66
CA VAL A 154 -0.94 36.14 -0.29
C VAL A 154 -0.17 36.42 -1.58
N ARG A 155 0.20 37.68 -1.78
CA ARG A 155 1.11 38.10 -2.85
C ARG A 155 2.57 37.80 -2.50
N THR A 156 2.84 36.70 -1.81
CA THR A 156 4.21 36.27 -1.53
C THR A 156 4.76 35.64 -2.79
N LYS A 157 5.94 36.12 -3.20
CA LYS A 157 6.75 35.44 -4.21
C LYS A 157 7.22 34.15 -3.56
N TYR A 158 6.51 33.04 -3.75
CA TYR A 158 7.02 31.74 -3.31
C TYR A 158 8.31 31.48 -4.11
N TRP A 159 9.27 30.84 -3.46
CA TRP A 159 10.52 30.49 -4.12
C TRP A 159 10.15 29.43 -5.17
N PRO A 160 10.21 29.73 -6.48
CA PRO A 160 9.86 28.73 -7.47
C PRO A 160 10.85 27.58 -7.33
N SER A 161 10.38 26.35 -7.54
CA SER A 161 11.25 25.17 -7.49
C SER A 161 12.41 25.28 -8.49
N ILE A 162 12.23 26.10 -9.53
CA ILE A 162 13.23 26.42 -10.53
C ILE A 162 13.30 27.95 -10.74
N PRO A 163 14.46 28.61 -10.57
CA PRO A 163 14.60 30.06 -10.76
C PRO A 163 14.66 30.46 -12.26
N ILE A 164 13.72 29.96 -13.08
CA ILE A 164 13.64 30.33 -14.50
C ILE A 164 13.18 31.79 -14.65
N ARG A 165 12.34 32.29 -13.73
CA ARG A 165 11.70 33.63 -13.82
C ARG A 165 12.32 34.68 -12.87
N SER A 166 13.49 34.39 -12.27
CA SER A 166 14.14 35.26 -11.26
C SER A 166 14.78 36.48 -11.88
#